data_AF-A0A7V5N1A9-F1
#
_entry.id   AF-A0A7V5N1A9-F1
#
_cell.length_a   1.000
_cell.length_b   1.000
_cell.length_c   1.000
_cell.angle_alpha   90.00
_cell.angle_beta   90.00
_cell.angle_gamma   90.00
#
_symmetry.space_group_name_H-M   'P 1'
#
loop_
_entity.id
_entity.type
_entity.pdbx_description
1 polymer ?
#
loop_
_entity_poly.entity_id
_entity_poly.type
_entity_poly.pdbx_seq_one_letter_code
_entity_poly.pdbx_strand_id
1 'polypeptide(L)'
;MGVREVALAAKEAARVLARVSSDRKDGALRAMAAALEREAPKLLEENRADLDQARKNGLSGPMLDRLALTQRIISEMAQGLREVAALPDPVGQVVRMWRRPNGLLVGRMRIPLG
;
A
#
# COMPACT_ATOMS: atom_id res chain seq x y z
N MET A 1 -7.93 -2.72 -20.01
CA MET A 1 -8.88 -3.00 -18.91
C MET A 1 -9.76 -1.78 -18.70
N GLY A 2 -11.08 -1.98 -18.69
CA GLY A 2 -12.02 -0.91 -18.34
C GLY A 2 -12.08 -0.69 -16.82
N VAL A 3 -12.55 0.48 -16.38
CA VAL A 3 -12.69 0.81 -14.95
C VAL A 3 -13.51 -0.25 -14.19
N ARG A 4 -14.58 -0.77 -14.82
CA ARG A 4 -15.42 -1.83 -14.24
C ARG A 4 -14.64 -3.12 -13.99
N GLU A 5 -13.75 -3.50 -14.90
CA GLU A 5 -12.96 -4.73 -14.78
C GLU A 5 -11.96 -4.61 -13.64
N VAL A 6 -11.26 -3.47 -13.55
CA VAL A 6 -10.35 -3.17 -12.44
C VAL A 6 -11.07 -3.21 -11.10
N ALA A 7 -12.26 -2.62 -11.01
CA ALA A 7 -13.08 -2.63 -9.80
C ALA A 7 -13.51 -4.05 -9.38
N LEU A 8 -13.89 -4.90 -10.34
CA LEU A 8 -14.25 -6.30 -10.06
C LEU A 8 -13.05 -7.12 -9.60
N ALA A 9 -11.89 -6.94 -10.24
CA ALA A 9 -10.64 -7.60 -9.83
C ALA A 9 -10.21 -7.17 -8.42
N ALA A 10 -10.27 -5.87 -8.11
CA ALA A 10 -9.98 -5.34 -6.78
C ALA A 10 -10.92 -5.93 -5.72
N LYS A 11 -12.23 -5.99 -6.01
CA LYS A 11 -13.23 -6.59 -5.10
C LYS A 11 -12.94 -8.05 -4.80
N GLU A 12 -12.51 -8.82 -5.79
CA GLU A 12 -12.19 -10.24 -5.59
C GLU A 12 -10.88 -10.40 -4.80
N ALA A 13 -9.85 -9.63 -5.14
CA ALA A 13 -8.57 -9.65 -4.43
C ALA A 13 -8.72 -9.23 -2.95
N ALA A 14 -9.58 -8.26 -2.65
CA ALA A 14 -9.75 -7.75 -1.30
C ALA A 14 -10.30 -8.81 -0.32
N ARG A 15 -11.18 -9.70 -0.80
CA ARG A 15 -11.68 -10.85 0.00
C ARG A 15 -10.57 -11.82 0.40
N VAL A 16 -9.63 -12.04 -0.50
CA VAL A 16 -8.45 -12.87 -0.24
C VAL A 16 -7.53 -12.14 0.74
N LEU A 17 -7.22 -10.87 0.47
CA LEU A 17 -6.33 -10.05 1.27
C LEU A 17 -6.79 -9.90 2.72
N ALA A 18 -8.11 -9.77 2.95
CA ALA A 18 -8.71 -9.68 4.29
C ALA A 18 -8.44 -10.90 5.19
N ARG A 19 -8.05 -12.05 4.60
CA ARG A 19 -7.76 -13.30 5.31
C ARG A 19 -6.27 -13.62 5.41
N VAL A 20 -5.41 -12.80 4.78
CA VAL A 20 -3.95 -13.02 4.80
C VAL A 20 -3.40 -12.67 6.18
N SER A 21 -2.52 -13.52 6.71
CA SER A 21 -1.85 -13.29 8.00
C SER A 21 -0.97 -12.04 7.96
N SER A 22 -0.78 -11.42 9.13
CA SER A 22 0.11 -10.26 9.30
C SER A 22 1.51 -10.55 8.74
N ASP A 23 2.13 -11.67 9.11
CA ASP A 23 3.46 -12.08 8.61
C ASP A 23 3.57 -12.10 7.08
N ARG A 24 2.51 -12.54 6.38
CA ARG A 24 2.51 -12.57 4.91
C ARG A 24 2.35 -11.18 4.31
N LYS A 25 1.53 -10.32 4.92
CA LYS A 25 1.41 -8.91 4.52
C LYS A 25 2.73 -8.17 4.74
N ASP A 26 3.35 -8.36 5.90
CA ASP A 26 4.62 -7.73 6.25
C ASP A 26 5.76 -8.23 5.37
N GLY A 27 5.79 -9.54 5.08
CA GLY A 27 6.72 -10.13 4.12
C GLY A 27 6.58 -9.53 2.73
N ALA A 28 5.35 -9.31 2.25
CA ALA A 28 5.10 -8.65 0.97
C ALA A 28 5.60 -7.20 0.97
N LEU A 29 5.33 -6.42 2.03
CA LEU A 29 5.80 -5.04 2.16
C LEU A 29 7.34 -4.94 2.16
N ARG A 30 8.03 -5.85 2.88
CA ARG A 30 9.50 -5.91 2.90
C ARG A 30 10.07 -6.30 1.54
N ALA A 31 9.42 -7.23 0.83
CA ALA A 31 9.81 -7.61 -0.52
C ALA A 31 9.64 -6.45 -1.51
N MET A 32 8.56 -5.68 -1.40
CA MET A 32 8.35 -4.46 -2.20
C MET A 32 9.43 -3.41 -1.92
N ALA A 33 9.81 -3.20 -0.64
CA ALA A 33 10.89 -2.28 -0.28
C ALA A 33 12.22 -2.68 -0.92
N ALA A 34 12.59 -3.96 -0.82
CA ALA A 34 13.81 -4.47 -1.45
C ALA A 34 13.76 -4.38 -2.99
N ALA A 35 12.58 -4.56 -3.60
CA ALA A 35 12.40 -4.41 -5.04
C ALA A 35 12.56 -2.96 -5.48
N LEU A 36 12.00 -1.98 -4.76
CA LEU A 36 12.18 -0.55 -5.06
C LEU A 36 13.66 -0.15 -5.10
N GLU A 37 14.43 -0.59 -4.11
CA GLU A 37 15.86 -0.28 -4.03
C GLU A 37 16.66 -0.98 -5.13
N ARG A 38 16.37 -2.26 -5.41
CA ARG A 38 17.04 -3.02 -6.46
C ARG A 38 16.76 -2.45 -7.86
N GLU A 39 15.52 -2.07 -8.12
CA GLU A 39 15.08 -1.55 -9.42
C GLU A 39 15.25 -0.02 -9.53
N ALA A 40 15.85 0.64 -8.54
CA ALA A 40 16.00 2.09 -8.51
C ALA A 40 16.64 2.68 -9.78
N PRO A 41 17.70 2.09 -10.39
CA PRO A 41 18.26 2.61 -11.63
C PRO A 41 17.23 2.69 -12.76
N LYS A 42 16.42 1.63 -12.91
CA LYS A 42 15.36 1.56 -13.91
C LYS A 42 14.25 2.57 -13.63
N LEU A 43 13.81 2.67 -12.38
CA LEU A 43 12.77 3.63 -11.97
C LEU A 43 13.19 5.08 -12.24
N LEU A 44 14.46 5.43 -12.02
CA LEU A 44 14.99 6.77 -12.29
C LEU A 44 15.09 7.06 -13.79
N GLU A 45 15.45 6.06 -14.60
CA GLU A 45 15.49 6.18 -16.06
C GLU A 45 14.08 6.44 -16.62
N GLU A 46 13.10 5.64 -16.22
CA GLU A 46 11.70 5.81 -16.68
C GLU A 46 11.11 7.14 -16.20
N ASN A 47 11.35 7.53 -14.94
CA ASN A 47 10.85 8.81 -14.44
C ASN A 47 11.47 10.02 -15.14
N ARG A 48 12.69 9.90 -15.66
CA ARG A 48 13.29 10.96 -16.49
C ARG A 48 12.49 11.16 -17.79
N ALA A 49 12.07 10.08 -18.43
CA ALA A 49 11.21 10.16 -19.62
C ALA A 49 9.87 10.82 -19.28
N ASP A 50 9.27 10.49 -18.14
CA ASP A 50 8.04 11.12 -17.65
C ASP A 50 8.21 12.63 -17.40
N LEU A 51 9.32 13.04 -16.77
CA LEU A 51 9.61 14.45 -16.52
C LEU A 51 9.80 15.24 -17.81
N ASP A 52 10.47 14.67 -18.80
CA ASP A 52 10.66 15.31 -20.10
C ASP A 52 9.33 15.45 -20.86
N GLN A 53 8.45 14.45 -20.77
CA GLN A 53 7.11 14.55 -21.34
C GLN A 53 6.23 15.55 -20.58
N ALA A 54 6.29 15.57 -19.26
CA ALA A 54 5.55 16.51 -18.42
C ALA A 54 5.92 17.97 -18.71
N ARG A 55 7.22 18.25 -18.91
CA ARG A 55 7.71 19.57 -19.33
C ARG A 55 7.14 20.00 -20.68
N LYS A 56 7.13 19.10 -21.67
CA LYS A 56 6.54 19.36 -22.99
C LYS A 56 5.03 19.64 -22.91
N ASN A 57 4.36 18.98 -21.97
CA ASN A 57 2.92 19.17 -21.71
C ASN A 57 2.62 20.42 -20.85
N GLY A 58 3.64 21.21 -20.48
CA GLY A 58 3.46 22.47 -19.75
C GLY A 58 3.12 22.31 -18.26
N LEU A 59 3.51 21.19 -17.62
CA LEU A 59 3.37 21.06 -16.17
C LEU A 59 4.16 22.16 -15.43
N SER A 60 3.56 22.72 -14.39
CA SER A 60 4.20 23.74 -13.56
C SER A 60 5.38 23.16 -12.77
N GLY A 61 6.34 24.01 -12.40
CA GLY A 61 7.49 23.62 -11.57
C GLY A 61 7.11 22.79 -10.33
N PRO A 62 6.14 23.24 -9.51
CA PRO A 62 5.70 22.47 -8.33
C PRO A 62 5.12 21.09 -8.67
N MET A 63 4.48 20.92 -9.84
CA MET A 63 3.98 19.62 -10.27
C MET A 63 5.11 18.71 -10.77
N LEU A 64 6.13 19.26 -11.41
CA LEU A 64 7.34 18.52 -11.79
C LEU A 64 8.10 18.04 -10.55
N ASP A 65 8.21 18.88 -9.51
CA ASP A 65 8.85 18.49 -8.25
C ASP A 65 8.12 17.32 -7.55
N ARG A 66 6.78 17.29 -7.65
CA ARG A 66 5.96 16.18 -7.14
C ARG A 66 6.08 14.91 -7.99
N LEU A 67 6.40 15.04 -9.28
CA LEU A 67 6.58 13.92 -10.21
C LEU A 67 8.00 13.32 -10.13
N ALA A 68 8.99 14.12 -9.76
CA ALA A 68 10.39 13.72 -9.78
C ALA A 68 10.71 12.63 -8.74
N LEU A 69 11.32 11.55 -9.21
CA LEU A 69 11.96 10.54 -8.38
C LEU A 69 13.45 10.85 -8.25
N THR A 70 13.97 10.60 -7.06
CA THR A 70 15.41 10.65 -6.76
C THR A 70 15.78 9.40 -5.97
N GLN A 71 17.08 9.07 -5.92
CA GLN A 71 17.54 7.95 -5.09
C GLN A 71 17.08 8.08 -3.63
N ARG A 72 17.08 9.31 -3.10
CA ARG A 72 16.57 9.62 -1.76
C ARG A 72 15.09 9.28 -1.63
N ILE A 73 14.24 9.74 -2.56
CA ILE A 73 12.79 9.47 -2.54
C ILE A 73 12.51 7.97 -2.61
N ILE A 74 13.22 7.23 -3.48
CA ILE A 74 13.04 5.77 -3.58
C ILE A 74 13.44 5.07 -2.26
N SER A 75 14.53 5.52 -1.64
CA SER A 75 14.95 4.99 -0.33
C SER A 75 13.94 5.32 0.78
N GLU A 76 13.36 6.52 0.76
CA GLU A 76 12.28 6.94 1.67
C GLU A 76 10.99 6.12 1.45
N MET A 77 10.63 5.81 0.20
CA MET A 77 9.50 4.93 -0.12
C MET A 77 9.73 3.51 0.42
N ALA A 78 10.91 2.95 0.21
CA ALA A 78 11.28 1.64 0.73
C ALA A 78 11.28 1.62 2.26
N GLN A 79 11.79 2.67 2.90
CA GLN A 79 11.76 2.83 4.35
C GLN A 79 10.32 2.94 4.88
N GLY A 80 9.45 3.72 4.24
CA GLY A 80 8.04 3.80 4.62
C GLY A 80 7.31 2.46 4.55
N LEU A 81 7.62 1.62 3.57
CA LEU A 81 7.08 0.25 3.51
C LEU A 81 7.54 -0.60 4.70
N ARG A 82 8.82 -0.50 5.10
CA ARG A 82 9.36 -1.21 6.28
C ARG A 82 8.74 -0.72 7.58
N GLU A 83 8.51 0.58 7.70
CA GLU A 83 7.85 1.18 8.87
C GLU A 83 6.42 0.69 8.99
N VAL A 84 5.65 0.67 7.90
CA VAL A 84 4.29 0.11 7.90
C VAL A 84 4.29 -1.37 8.27
N ALA A 85 5.24 -2.15 7.75
CA ALA A 85 5.41 -3.57 8.08
C ALA A 85 5.87 -3.84 9.52
N ALA A 86 6.23 -2.81 10.28
CA ALA A 86 6.57 -2.90 11.70
C ALA A 86 5.41 -2.48 12.61
N LEU A 87 4.35 -1.88 12.07
CA LEU A 87 3.18 -1.49 12.85
C LEU A 87 2.32 -2.71 13.21
N PRO A 88 1.66 -2.70 14.39
CA PRO A 88 0.68 -3.73 14.72
C PRO A 88 -0.46 -3.77 13.71
N ASP A 89 -0.79 -4.98 13.24
CA ASP A 89 -1.89 -5.19 12.31
C ASP A 89 -3.25 -4.88 12.98
N PRO A 90 -4.03 -3.91 12.47
CA PRO A 90 -5.32 -3.57 13.05
C PRO A 90 -6.42 -4.58 12.68
N VAL A 91 -6.22 -5.42 11.66
CA VAL A 91 -7.24 -6.33 11.16
C VAL A 91 -7.40 -7.52 12.11
N GLY A 92 -8.65 -7.83 12.48
CA GLY A 92 -8.93 -8.92 13.42
C GLY A 92 -8.85 -8.51 14.90
N GLN A 93 -8.42 -7.28 15.20
CA GLN A 93 -8.37 -6.80 16.58
C GLN A 93 -9.79 -6.68 17.17
N VAL A 94 -10.03 -7.35 18.30
CA VAL A 94 -11.27 -7.22 19.07
C VAL A 94 -11.17 -6.01 19.99
N VAL A 95 -11.96 -4.97 19.74
CA VAL A 95 -11.93 -3.72 20.51
C VAL A 95 -12.83 -3.75 21.74
N ARG A 96 -13.82 -4.66 21.77
CA ARG A 96 -14.74 -4.81 22.90
C ARG A 96 -15.33 -6.22 22.91
N MET A 97 -15.44 -6.82 24.09
CA MET A 97 -16.10 -8.10 24.31
C MET A 97 -16.95 -8.04 25.58
N TRP A 98 -18.17 -8.60 25.57
CA TRP A 98 -19.02 -8.67 26.77
C TRP A 98 -19.95 -9.88 26.74
N ARG A 99 -20.33 -10.36 27.93
CA ARG A 99 -21.29 -11.46 28.09
C ARG A 99 -22.70 -10.92 28.33
N ARG A 100 -23.69 -11.47 27.63
CA ARG A 100 -25.11 -11.14 27.81
C ARG A 100 -25.72 -11.98 28.95
N PRO A 101 -26.83 -11.53 29.56
CA PRO A 101 -27.53 -12.29 30.62
C PRO A 101 -27.97 -13.70 30.19
N ASN A 102 -28.21 -13.91 28.90
CA ASN A 102 -28.54 -15.22 28.32
C ASN A 102 -27.30 -16.09 28.00
N GLY A 103 -26.10 -15.67 28.42
CA GLY A 103 -24.86 -16.42 28.25
C GLY A 103 -24.08 -16.14 26.96
N LEU A 104 -24.64 -15.44 25.97
CA LEU A 104 -23.97 -15.13 24.70
C LEU A 104 -22.76 -14.21 24.89
N LEU A 105 -21.66 -14.49 24.18
CA LEU A 105 -20.50 -13.62 24.09
C LEU A 105 -20.62 -12.74 22.84
N VAL A 106 -20.59 -11.42 23.03
CA VAL A 106 -20.69 -10.45 21.93
C VAL A 106 -19.40 -9.66 21.85
N GLY A 107 -18.84 -9.57 20.65
CA GLY A 107 -17.59 -8.87 20.36
C GLY A 107 -17.74 -7.84 19.24
N ARG A 108 -16.91 -6.79 19.28
CA ARG A 108 -16.70 -5.86 18.17
C ARG A 108 -15.27 -6.02 17.66
N MET A 109 -15.12 -6.39 16.39
CA MET A 109 -13.83 -6.63 15.74
C MET A 109 -13.59 -5.59 14.63
N ARG A 110 -12.33 -5.19 14.45
CA ARG A 110 -11.90 -4.37 13.31
C ARG A 110 -11.77 -5.22 12.06
N ILE A 111 -12.38 -4.76 10.97
CA ILE A 111 -12.31 -5.35 9.63
C ILE A 111 -11.83 -4.29 8.63
N PRO A 112 -11.21 -4.68 7.50
CA PRO A 112 -10.90 -3.74 6.42
C PRO A 112 -12.19 -3.10 5.86
N LEU A 113 -12.07 -1.90 5.28
CA LEU A 113 -13.19 -1.18 4.66
C LEU A 113 -13.71 -1.87 3.39
N GLY A 114 -12.82 -2.55 2.66
CA GLY A 114 -13.07 -3.26 1.42
C GLY A 114 -12.02 -4.32 1.22
#